data_AF-A0A2N8NG77-F1
#
_entry.id   AF-A0A2N8NG77-F1
#
_cell.length_a   1.000
_cell.length_b   1.000
_cell.length_c   1.000
_cell.angle_alpha   90.00
_cell.angle_beta   90.00
_cell.angle_gamma   90.00
#
_symmetry.space_group_name_H-M   'P 1'
#
loop_
_entity.id
_entity.type
_entity.pdbx_description
1 polymer ?
#
loop_
_entity_poly.entity_id
_entity_poly.type
_entity_poly.pdbx_seq_one_letter_code
_entity_poly.pdbx_strand_id
1 'polypeptide(L)'
;MGVSGGIVNINGYITATIWATLYNNCGKNIYVERFAVESEGKEIYHTDINKTLENGKDLGGGVRLNSVYNPVYKFVYKVDGVTYEVKEEGSKIPY
;
A
#
# COMPACT_ATOMS: atom_id res chain seq x y z
N MET A 1 4.62 7.31 -1.11
CA MET A 1 4.62 5.99 -0.47
C MET A 1 5.90 5.29 -0.91
N GLY A 2 6.48 4.44 -0.05
CA GLY A 2 7.58 3.56 -0.45
C GLY A 2 7.11 2.11 -0.40
N VAL A 3 7.58 1.28 -1.31
CA VAL A 3 7.34 -0.17 -1.26
C VAL A 3 8.67 -0.88 -1.47
N SER A 4 8.98 -1.86 -0.62
CA SER A 4 10.18 -2.69 -0.70
C SER A 4 9.84 -4.13 -0.37
N GLY A 5 10.70 -5.08 -0.73
CA GLY A 5 10.45 -6.49 -0.44
C GLY A 5 11.28 -7.44 -1.28
N GLY A 6 11.17 -8.72 -0.96
CA GLY A 6 11.67 -9.78 -1.84
C GLY A 6 10.60 -10.10 -2.88
N ILE A 7 10.90 -9.82 -4.15
CA ILE A 7 9.93 -9.91 -5.26
C ILE A 7 10.43 -10.89 -6.31
N VAL A 8 9.59 -11.87 -6.64
CA VAL A 8 9.72 -12.67 -7.85
C VAL A 8 8.59 -12.28 -8.79
N ASN A 9 8.93 -11.79 -9.97
CA ASN A 9 7.96 -11.43 -11.01
C ASN A 9 8.22 -12.27 -12.26
N ILE A 10 7.20 -13.01 -12.66
CA ILE A 10 7.22 -13.85 -13.86
C ILE A 10 6.03 -13.43 -14.73
N ASN A 11 6.29 -12.72 -15.82
CA ASN A 11 5.27 -12.25 -16.77
C ASN A 11 4.11 -11.49 -16.11
N GLY A 12 4.40 -10.66 -15.11
CA GLY A 12 3.39 -9.88 -14.37
C GLY A 12 2.78 -10.62 -13.17
N TYR A 13 3.05 -11.92 -12.99
CA TYR A 13 2.68 -12.64 -11.79
C TYR A 13 3.75 -12.45 -10.71
N ILE A 14 3.33 -11.85 -9.60
CA ILE A 14 4.18 -11.50 -8.47
C ILE A 14 3.94 -12.46 -7.30
N THR A 15 5.03 -13.11 -6.87
CA THR A 15 5.13 -13.79 -5.58
C THR A 15 6.14 -13.04 -4.75
N ALA A 16 5.71 -12.50 -3.61
CA ALA A 16 6.53 -11.56 -2.86
C ALA A 16 6.17 -11.49 -1.38
N THR A 17 7.15 -11.08 -0.58
CA THR A 17 6.90 -10.50 0.76
C THR A 17 7.19 -9.01 0.64
N ILE A 18 6.16 -8.20 0.79
CA ILE A 18 6.18 -6.76 0.55
C ILE A 18 6.01 -6.00 1.87
N TRP A 19 6.76 -4.92 2.00
CA TRP A 19 6.61 -3.89 3.03
C TRP A 19 6.29 -2.57 2.33
N ALA A 20 5.12 -2.00 2.63
CA ALA A 20 4.67 -0.71 2.13
C ALA A 20 4.67 0.31 3.27
N THR A 21 5.22 1.50 3.02
CA THR A 21 5.30 2.59 3.99
C THR A 21 4.60 3.84 3.47
N LEU A 22 3.60 4.30 4.21
CA LEU A 22 2.95 5.58 4.01
C LEU A 22 3.68 6.66 4.83
N TYR A 23 4.21 7.68 4.16
CA TYR A 23 4.79 8.86 4.82
C TYR A 23 3.81 10.02 4.73
N ASN A 24 3.42 10.58 5.88
CA ASN A 24 2.55 11.75 5.92
C ASN A 24 3.40 13.04 5.86
N ASN A 25 3.27 13.77 4.76
CA ASN A 25 3.89 15.09 4.59
C ASN A 25 2.90 16.16 4.13
N CYS A 26 1.60 16.00 4.44
CA CYS A 26 0.57 16.91 3.93
C CYS A 26 0.36 18.16 4.81
N GLY A 27 1.19 18.37 5.85
CA GLY A 27 1.08 19.49 6.78
C GLY A 27 -0.02 19.33 7.84
N LYS A 28 -0.71 18.18 7.89
CA LYS A 28 -1.81 17.86 8.81
C LYS A 28 -1.73 16.41 9.27
N ASN A 29 -2.40 16.08 10.37
CA ASN A 29 -2.62 14.69 10.75
C ASN A 29 -3.62 14.05 9.79
N ILE A 30 -3.39 12.80 9.42
CA ILE A 30 -4.30 12.02 8.56
C ILE A 30 -4.82 10.81 9.32
N TYR A 31 -6.04 10.37 9.03
CA TYR A 31 -6.59 9.14 9.57
C TYR A 31 -6.45 8.02 8.54
N VAL A 32 -5.59 7.03 8.78
CA VAL A 32 -5.36 5.92 7.87
C VAL A 32 -6.38 4.83 8.16
N GLU A 33 -7.23 4.52 7.18
CA GLU A 33 -8.31 3.55 7.31
C GLU A 33 -7.78 2.14 7.12
N ARG A 34 -7.09 1.88 6.00
CA ARG A 34 -6.64 0.53 5.64
C ARG A 34 -5.51 0.52 4.62
N PHE A 35 -4.82 -0.61 4.57
CA PHE A 35 -3.93 -1.00 3.49
C PHE A 35 -4.61 -2.10 2.68
N ALA A 36 -4.56 -2.04 1.35
CA ALA A 36 -5.18 -3.00 0.44
C ALA A 36 -4.26 -3.34 -0.73
N VAL A 37 -4.50 -4.51 -1.33
CA VAL A 37 -3.88 -4.94 -2.58
C VAL A 37 -4.98 -5.25 -3.58
N GLU A 38 -4.86 -4.65 -4.76
CA GLU A 38 -5.74 -4.93 -5.89
C GLU A 38 -5.00 -5.72 -6.97
N SER A 39 -5.72 -6.60 -7.67
CA SER A 39 -5.27 -7.32 -8.86
C SER A 39 -6.38 -7.21 -9.88
N GLU A 40 -6.06 -6.75 -11.09
CA GLU A 40 -7.04 -6.59 -12.18
C GLU A 40 -8.27 -5.74 -11.78
N GLY A 41 -8.06 -4.71 -10.96
CA GLY A 41 -9.12 -3.82 -10.47
C GLY A 41 -10.01 -4.41 -9.37
N LYS A 42 -9.67 -5.59 -8.84
CA LYS A 42 -10.36 -6.22 -7.70
C LYS A 42 -9.47 -6.23 -6.47
N GLU A 43 -10.03 -5.84 -5.33
CA GLU A 43 -9.38 -6.02 -4.03
C GLU A 43 -9.24 -7.51 -3.73
N ILE A 44 -8.01 -7.97 -3.52
CA ILE A 44 -7.69 -9.37 -3.19
C ILE A 44 -7.19 -9.53 -1.75
N TYR A 45 -6.84 -8.42 -1.09
CA TYR A 45 -6.35 -8.37 0.27
C TYR A 45 -6.62 -7.00 0.87
N HIS A 46 -6.94 -6.95 2.16
CA HIS A 46 -6.89 -5.73 2.95
C HIS A 46 -6.51 -6.01 4.40
N THR A 47 -6.07 -4.97 5.10
CA THR A 47 -5.93 -4.94 6.54
C THR A 47 -6.36 -3.58 7.04
N ASP A 48 -7.27 -3.60 8.01
CA ASP A 48 -7.78 -2.40 8.64
C ASP A 48 -6.74 -1.86 9.64
N ILE A 49 -6.47 -0.56 9.53
CA ILE A 49 -5.44 0.15 10.30
C ILE A 49 -6.12 1.05 11.33
N ASN A 50 -7.13 1.81 10.90
CA ASN A 50 -7.97 2.65 11.74
C ASN A 50 -7.19 3.55 12.74
N LYS A 51 -6.12 4.20 12.27
CA LYS A 51 -5.17 4.94 13.12
C LYS A 51 -4.86 6.33 12.56
N THR A 52 -4.74 7.31 13.45
CA THR A 52 -4.21 8.63 13.12
C THR A 52 -2.69 8.57 12.93
N LEU A 53 -2.23 9.05 11.78
CA LEU A 53 -0.82 9.25 11.44
C LEU A 53 -0.50 10.74 11.49
N GLU A 54 0.35 11.14 12.42
CA GLU A 54 0.77 12.53 12.59
C GLU A 54 1.58 13.04 11.39
N ASN A 55 1.56 14.36 11.17
CA ASN A 55 2.41 14.96 10.14
C ASN A 55 3.90 14.70 10.41
N GLY A 56 4.64 14.33 9.37
CA GLY A 56 6.07 13.99 9.44
C GLY A 56 6.36 12.57 9.96
N LYS A 57 5.33 11.75 10.22
CA LYS A 57 5.48 10.35 10.62
C LYS A 57 5.21 9.39 9.47
N ASP A 58 5.69 8.18 9.64
CA ASP A 58 5.49 7.06 8.72
C ASP A 58 4.67 5.93 9.36
N LEU A 59 4.04 5.13 8.50
CA LEU A 59 3.27 3.95 8.86
C LEU A 59 3.60 2.82 7.88
N GLY A 60 4.11 1.71 8.40
CA GLY A 60 4.39 0.50 7.65
C GLY A 60 3.23 -0.51 7.68
N GLY A 61 3.06 -1.25 6.59
CA GLY A 61 2.21 -2.43 6.47
C GLY A 61 2.91 -3.51 5.63
N GLY A 62 2.71 -4.77 5.98
CA GLY A 62 3.33 -5.90 5.29
C GLY A 62 2.30 -6.84 4.69
N VAL A 63 2.61 -7.42 3.52
CA VAL A 63 1.75 -8.44 2.88
C VAL A 63 2.59 -9.49 2.19
N ARG A 64 2.14 -10.75 2.25
CA ARG A 64 2.70 -11.83 1.45
C ARG A 64 1.74 -12.15 0.32
N LEU A 65 2.25 -12.12 -0.91
CA LEU A 65 1.52 -12.44 -2.13
C LEU A 65 2.04 -13.75 -2.71
N ASN A 66 1.15 -14.51 -3.33
CA ASN A 66 1.49 -15.70 -4.08
C ASN A 66 0.83 -15.64 -5.46
N SER A 67 1.63 -15.51 -6.50
CA SER A 67 1.21 -15.51 -7.90
C SER A 67 0.06 -14.52 -8.22
N VAL A 68 0.22 -13.26 -7.80
CA VAL A 68 -0.77 -12.20 -8.05
C VAL A 68 -0.43 -11.43 -9.31
N TYR A 69 -1.39 -11.23 -10.22
CA TYR A 69 -1.14 -10.56 -11.50
C TYR A 69 -1.19 -9.03 -11.35
N ASN A 70 -0.08 -8.35 -11.66
CA ASN A 70 0.06 -6.89 -11.61
C ASN A 70 -0.57 -6.25 -10.36
N PRO A 71 -0.11 -6.62 -9.15
CA PRO A 71 -0.69 -6.09 -7.91
C PRO A 71 -0.52 -4.57 -7.82
N VAL A 72 -1.51 -3.90 -7.27
CA VAL A 72 -1.46 -2.48 -6.90
C VAL A 72 -1.61 -2.38 -5.38
N TYR A 73 -0.59 -1.84 -4.72
CA TYR A 73 -0.60 -1.61 -3.27
C TYR A 73 -1.23 -0.26 -2.98
N LYS A 74 -2.14 -0.18 -2.01
CA LYS A 74 -2.90 1.03 -1.73
C LYS A 74 -3.05 1.30 -0.24
N PHE A 75 -2.80 2.53 0.19
CA PHE A 75 -3.32 3.05 1.45
C PHE A 75 -4.54 3.93 1.20
N VAL A 76 -5.58 3.73 2.01
CA VAL A 76 -6.78 4.58 2.04
C VAL A 76 -6.75 5.38 3.34
N TYR A 77 -6.86 6.70 3.23
CA TYR A 77 -6.79 7.60 4.37
C TYR A 77 -7.72 8.80 4.22
N LYS A 78 -8.05 9.44 5.34
CA LYS A 78 -8.91 10.62 5.42
C LYS A 78 -8.13 11.84 5.90
N VAL A 79 -8.41 12.98 5.27
CA VAL A 79 -7.96 14.31 5.70
C VAL A 79 -9.18 15.21 5.73
N ASP A 80 -9.47 15.80 6.89
CA ASP A 80 -10.62 16.69 7.10
C ASP A 80 -11.96 16.08 6.61
N GLY A 81 -12.15 14.77 6.81
CA GLY A 81 -13.37 14.04 6.42
C GLY A 81 -13.43 13.59 4.95
N VAL A 82 -12.46 13.98 4.11
CA VAL A 82 -12.37 13.56 2.70
C VAL A 82 -11.44 12.34 2.58
N THR A 83 -11.90 11.30 1.89
CA THR A 83 -11.10 10.09 1.63
C THR A 83 -10.21 10.27 0.40
N TYR A 84 -8.95 9.84 0.54
CA TYR A 84 -7.93 9.80 -0.49
C TYR A 84 -7.30 8.42 -0.56
N GLU A 85 -6.70 8.12 -1.72
CA GLU A 85 -5.86 6.93 -1.91
C GLU A 85 -4.48 7.32 -2.42
N VAL A 86 -3.46 6.61 -1.96
CA VAL A 86 -2.14 6.58 -2.58
C VAL A 86 -1.83 5.15 -2.96
N LYS A 87 -1.31 4.96 -4.17
CA LYS A 87 -1.07 3.64 -4.75
C LYS A 87 0.27 3.52 -5.45
N GLU A 88 0.80 2.30 -5.47
CA GLU A 88 2.02 1.91 -6.17
C GLU A 88 1.79 0.60 -6.91
N GLU A 89 2.22 0.56 -8.17
CA GLU A 89 2.15 -0.65 -8.98
C GLU A 89 3.32 -1.57 -8.64
N GLY A 90 3.04 -2.84 -8.34
CA GLY A 90 4.08 -3.79 -7.98
C GLY A 90 5.04 -4.15 -9.10
N SER A 91 4.65 -3.92 -10.35
CA SER A 91 5.53 -4.05 -11.51
C SER A 91 6.64 -3.00 -11.56
N LYS A 92 6.50 -1.89 -10.81
CA LYS A 92 7.47 -0.78 -10.78
C LYS A 92 8.47 -0.85 -9.63
N ILE A 93 8.35 -1.85 -8.74
CA ILE A 93 9.26 -2.00 -7.61
C ILE A 93 10.57 -2.64 -8.11
N PRO A 94 11.72 -1.95 -8.03
CA PRO A 94 12.98 -2.49 -8.51
C PRO A 94 13.40 -3.72 -7.68
N TYR A 95 14.01 -4.70 -8.38
CA TYR A 95 14.57 -5.93 -7.79
C TYR A 95 15.82 -5.67 -6.98
#